data_AF-A0A1E1W3S6-F1
#
_entry.id   AF-A0A1E1W3S6-F1
#
_cell.length_a   1.000
_cell.length_b   1.000
_cell.length_c   1.000
_cell.angle_alpha   90.00
_cell.angle_beta   90.00
_cell.angle_gamma   90.00
#
_symmetry.space_group_name_H-M   'P 1'
#
loop_
_entity.id
_entity.type
_entity.pdbx_description
1 polymer ?
#
loop_
_entity_poly.entity_id
_entity_poly.type
_entity_poly.pdbx_seq_one_letter_code
_entity_poly.pdbx_strand_id
1 'polypeptide(L)'
;MDTILEQQRSYHEERERTMDAMVKEILHKKTGHRETINGDHRLKNLHDRYIESTIRLKDLYEDKDGLRKEEIAALSGPNEFQEFYARLKQIKEFHRKHPNEICVPMSVEFEELANLRENPAEDFTCPVEFTDEEGYGKYLDLHECYEKYINLKGIENTTVVHTKALQNTTYFSVILFEIFEY
;
A
#
# COMPACT_ATOMS: atom_id res chain seq x y z
N MET A 1 1.19 -24.95 0.62
CA MET A 1 1.27 -25.62 1.94
C MET A 1 0.57 -24.66 2.88
N ASP A 2 -0.75 -24.79 3.01
CA ASP A 2 -1.65 -23.75 3.55
C ASP A 2 -2.21 -24.20 4.89
N THR A 3 -1.37 -24.21 5.93
CA THR A 3 -1.87 -24.37 7.30
C THR A 3 -2.13 -23.00 7.91
N ILE A 4 -3.08 -22.92 8.85
CA ILE A 4 -3.46 -21.64 9.45
C ILE A 4 -2.29 -21.08 10.24
N LEU A 5 -1.55 -21.93 10.96
CA LEU A 5 -0.37 -21.51 11.72
C LEU A 5 0.75 -20.99 10.81
N GLU A 6 0.96 -21.59 9.64
CA GLU A 6 1.96 -21.10 8.69
C GLU A 6 1.52 -19.78 8.04
N GLN A 7 0.23 -19.63 7.72
CA GLN A 7 -0.32 -18.36 7.25
C GLN A 7 -0.16 -17.26 8.31
N GLN A 8 -0.44 -17.55 9.58
CA GLN A 8 -0.22 -16.62 10.69
C GLN A 8 1.26 -16.22 10.80
N ARG A 9 2.18 -17.20 10.73
CA ARG A 9 3.63 -16.95 10.73
C ARG A 9 4.03 -16.04 9.57
N SER A 10 3.53 -16.34 8.36
CA SER A 10 3.80 -15.57 7.14
C SER A 10 3.32 -14.13 7.25
N TYR A 11 2.10 -13.89 7.72
CA TYR A 11 1.57 -12.53 7.91
C TYR A 11 2.32 -11.75 9.00
N HIS A 12 2.78 -12.40 10.07
CA HIS A 12 3.66 -11.73 11.05
C HIS A 12 5.00 -11.33 10.44
N GLU A 13 5.62 -12.21 9.65
CA GLU A 13 6.85 -11.89 8.92
C GLU A 13 6.63 -10.73 7.94
N GLU A 14 5.54 -10.73 7.19
CA GLU A 14 5.18 -9.66 6.26
C GLU A 14 5.03 -8.31 6.97
N ARG A 15 4.35 -8.29 8.12
CA ARG A 15 4.20 -7.06 8.93
C ARG A 15 5.53 -6.52 9.41
N GLU A 16 6.41 -7.39 9.90
CA GLU A 16 7.73 -7.00 10.40
C GLU A 16 8.61 -6.44 9.26
N ARG A 17 8.64 -7.12 8.12
CA ARG A 17 9.41 -6.67 6.94
C ARG A 17 8.87 -5.38 6.36
N THR A 18 7.55 -5.23 6.31
CA THR A 18 6.92 -3.99 5.87
C THR A 18 7.28 -2.84 6.80
N MET A 19 7.29 -3.06 8.12
CA MET A 19 7.71 -2.05 9.09
C MET A 19 9.18 -1.65 8.91
N ASP A 20 10.09 -2.62 8.75
CA ASP A 20 11.51 -2.36 8.47
C ASP A 20 11.70 -1.55 7.17
N ALA A 21 10.97 -1.91 6.11
CA ALA A 21 10.98 -1.17 4.84
C ALA A 21 10.47 0.28 5.02
N MET A 22 9.38 0.48 5.77
CA MET A 22 8.88 1.82 6.09
C MET A 22 9.90 2.65 6.85
N VAL A 23 10.56 2.08 7.87
CA VAL A 23 11.60 2.75 8.64
C VAL A 23 12.78 3.12 7.75
N LYS A 24 13.22 2.22 6.87
CA LYS A 24 14.28 2.49 5.89
C LYS A 24 13.90 3.62 4.93
N GLU A 25 12.66 3.67 4.47
CA GLU A 25 12.16 4.74 3.58
C GLU A 25 12.06 6.10 4.29
N ILE A 26 11.70 6.12 5.58
CA ILE A 26 11.64 7.33 6.39
C ILE A 26 13.06 7.86 6.68
N LEU A 27 14.00 6.98 7.01
CA LEU A 27 15.39 7.34 7.29
C LEU A 27 16.16 7.76 6.04
N HIS A 28 15.71 7.34 4.86
CA HIS A 28 16.34 7.71 3.61
C HIS A 28 16.23 9.22 3.34
N LYS A 29 17.36 9.85 3.00
CA LYS A 29 17.42 11.28 2.71
C LYS A 29 16.89 11.56 1.31
N LYS A 30 15.69 12.10 1.23
CA LYS A 30 15.04 12.49 -0.04
C LYS A 30 15.63 13.80 -0.55
N THR A 31 16.00 13.86 -1.83
CA THR A 31 16.57 15.05 -2.46
C THR A 31 15.61 15.62 -3.50
N GLY A 32 15.05 16.80 -3.23
CA GLY A 32 14.13 17.49 -4.13
C GLY A 32 12.65 17.13 -3.89
N HIS A 33 11.75 17.95 -4.46
CA HIS A 33 10.31 17.82 -4.26
C HIS A 33 9.75 16.51 -4.82
N ARG A 34 10.11 16.19 -6.07
CA ARG A 34 9.69 14.96 -6.77
C ARG A 34 10.01 13.69 -5.96
N GLU A 35 11.24 13.60 -5.46
CA GLU A 35 11.66 12.43 -4.67
C GLU A 35 10.99 12.36 -3.30
N THR A 36 10.65 13.53 -2.72
CA THR A 36 9.87 13.59 -1.49
C THR A 36 8.49 12.96 -1.69
N ILE A 37 7.77 13.44 -2.72
CA ILE A 37 6.44 12.94 -3.07
C ILE A 37 6.47 11.45 -3.44
N ASN A 38 7.43 11.02 -4.26
CA ASN A 38 7.58 9.61 -4.61
C ASN A 38 7.82 8.74 -3.36
N GLY A 39 8.68 9.19 -2.44
CA GLY A 39 8.93 8.49 -1.19
C GLY A 39 7.70 8.40 -0.28
N ASP A 40 6.91 9.47 -0.20
CA ASP A 40 5.65 9.48 0.57
C ASP A 40 4.63 8.50 -0.03
N HIS A 41 4.55 8.38 -1.36
CA HIS A 41 3.70 7.40 -2.03
C HIS A 41 4.19 5.96 -1.83
N ARG A 42 5.51 5.71 -1.89
CA ARG A 42 6.07 4.39 -1.53
C ARG A 42 5.73 4.03 -0.09
N LEU A 43 5.85 4.98 0.83
CA LEU A 43 5.49 4.79 2.23
C LEU A 43 4.01 4.49 2.41
N LYS A 44 3.12 5.17 1.68
CA LYS A 44 1.69 4.87 1.64
C LYS A 44 1.43 3.43 1.20
N ASN A 45 2.03 2.98 0.09
CA ASN A 45 1.84 1.62 -0.41
C ASN A 45 2.31 0.57 0.61
N LEU A 46 3.44 0.79 1.27
CA LEU A 46 3.91 -0.07 2.36
C LEU A 46 2.93 -0.07 3.53
N HIS A 47 2.41 1.09 3.92
CA HIS A 47 1.44 1.19 5.00
C HIS A 47 0.13 0.46 4.65
N ASP A 48 -0.38 0.60 3.44
CA ASP A 48 -1.61 -0.09 3.01
C ASP A 48 -1.43 -1.62 3.04
N ARG A 49 -0.26 -2.13 2.61
CA ARG A 49 0.12 -3.56 2.75
C ARG A 49 0.20 -4.01 4.21
N TYR A 50 0.74 -3.17 5.09
CA TYR A 50 0.77 -3.45 6.53
C TYR A 50 -0.64 -3.56 7.13
N ILE A 51 -1.54 -2.66 6.75
CA ILE A 51 -2.94 -2.68 7.22
C ILE A 51 -3.64 -3.93 6.70
N GLU A 52 -3.49 -4.27 5.43
CA GLU A 52 -4.13 -5.46 4.85
C GLU A 52 -3.65 -6.75 5.53
N SER A 53 -2.34 -6.95 5.67
CA SER A 53 -1.77 -8.11 6.39
C SER A 53 -2.24 -8.17 7.84
N THR A 54 -2.38 -7.02 8.52
CA THR A 54 -2.90 -6.94 9.88
C THR A 54 -4.38 -7.34 9.97
N ILE A 55 -5.21 -6.90 9.02
CA ILE A 55 -6.64 -7.28 8.96
C ILE A 55 -6.79 -8.78 8.75
N ARG A 56 -6.07 -9.33 7.76
CA ARG A 56 -6.10 -10.79 7.47
C ARG A 56 -5.63 -11.60 8.68
N LEU A 57 -4.56 -11.17 9.33
CA LEU A 57 -4.04 -11.82 10.53
C LEU A 57 -5.05 -11.78 11.69
N LYS A 58 -5.72 -10.63 11.89
CA LYS A 58 -6.78 -10.50 12.90
C LYS A 58 -7.91 -11.48 12.62
N ASP A 59 -8.39 -11.57 11.38
CA ASP A 59 -9.46 -12.50 11.00
C ASP A 59 -9.08 -13.96 11.26
N LEU A 60 -7.82 -14.34 11.00
CA LEU A 60 -7.30 -15.68 11.33
C LEU A 60 -7.22 -15.95 12.84
N TYR A 61 -7.04 -14.92 13.68
CA TYR A 61 -7.06 -15.06 15.14
C TYR A 61 -8.48 -15.06 15.71
N GLU A 62 -9.45 -14.41 15.05
CA GLU A 62 -10.86 -14.46 15.46
C GLU A 62 -11.43 -15.87 15.39
N ASP A 63 -10.89 -16.72 14.49
CA ASP A 63 -11.17 -18.17 14.46
C ASP A 63 -12.68 -18.47 14.39
N LYS A 64 -13.39 -17.77 13.49
CA LYS A 64 -14.85 -17.87 13.33
C LYS A 64 -15.33 -19.26 12.94
N ASP A 65 -14.49 -20.01 12.22
CA ASP A 65 -14.75 -21.38 11.78
C ASP A 65 -14.22 -22.45 12.76
N GLY A 66 -13.42 -22.06 13.76
CA GLY A 66 -12.83 -22.96 14.74
C GLY A 66 -11.64 -23.78 14.22
N LEU A 67 -11.25 -23.60 12.96
CA LEU A 67 -10.23 -24.42 12.31
C LEU A 67 -8.86 -24.23 12.96
N ARG A 68 -8.56 -23.05 13.52
CA ARG A 68 -7.29 -22.81 14.21
C ARG A 68 -7.22 -23.66 15.48
N LYS A 69 -8.30 -23.73 16.25
CA LYS A 69 -8.37 -24.58 17.45
C LYS A 69 -8.25 -26.06 17.10
N GLU A 70 -8.92 -26.49 16.04
CA GLU A 70 -8.82 -27.87 15.55
C GLU A 70 -7.38 -28.22 15.14
N GLU A 71 -6.70 -27.32 14.41
CA GLU A 71 -5.32 -27.53 14.00
C GLU A 71 -4.38 -27.63 15.22
N ILE A 72 -4.54 -26.73 16.21
CA ILE A 72 -3.77 -26.77 17.45
C ILE A 72 -4.05 -28.07 18.23
N ALA A 73 -5.31 -28.49 18.31
CA ALA A 73 -5.69 -29.73 18.99
C ALA A 73 -5.14 -30.99 18.29
N ALA A 74 -5.05 -30.97 16.96
CA ALA A 74 -4.43 -32.05 16.20
C ALA A 74 -2.91 -32.15 16.46
N LEU A 75 -2.25 -31.00 16.65
CA LEU A 75 -0.82 -30.93 16.95
C LEU A 75 -0.49 -31.29 18.41
N SER A 76 -1.40 -31.02 19.36
CA SER A 76 -1.21 -31.25 20.80
C SER A 76 -2.08 -32.39 21.38
N GLY A 77 -2.63 -33.25 20.51
CA GLY A 77 -3.55 -34.33 20.89
C GLY A 77 -2.84 -35.67 21.15
N PRO A 78 -3.54 -36.77 21.47
CA PRO A 78 -2.91 -38.06 21.77
C PRO A 78 -2.09 -38.69 20.61
N ASN A 79 -2.31 -38.25 19.38
CA ASN A 79 -1.75 -38.82 18.15
C ASN A 79 -0.73 -37.89 17.44
N GLU A 80 -0.03 -37.02 18.18
CA GLU A 80 0.88 -35.98 17.63
C GLU A 80 1.89 -36.54 16.63
N PHE A 81 2.50 -37.71 16.94
CA PHE A 81 3.49 -38.32 16.07
C PHE A 81 2.91 -38.75 14.72
N GLN A 82 1.69 -39.31 14.71
CA GLN A 82 1.05 -39.74 13.47
C GLN A 82 0.73 -38.53 12.58
N GLU A 83 0.21 -37.46 13.16
CA GLU A 83 -0.07 -36.20 12.47
C GLU A 83 1.21 -35.56 11.92
N PHE A 84 2.28 -35.52 12.72
CA PHE A 84 3.59 -35.04 12.28
C PHE A 84 4.11 -35.79 11.05
N TYR A 85 4.09 -37.14 11.08
CA TYR A 85 4.56 -37.94 9.95
C TYR A 85 3.65 -37.78 8.71
N ALA A 86 2.34 -37.59 8.90
CA ALA A 86 1.42 -37.30 7.80
C ALA A 86 1.78 -35.96 7.11
N ARG A 87 1.97 -34.89 7.88
CA ARG A 87 2.40 -33.57 7.36
C ARG A 87 3.78 -33.64 6.70
N LEU A 88 4.75 -34.31 7.33
CA LEU A 88 6.08 -34.49 6.75
C LEU A 88 6.03 -35.24 5.41
N LYS A 89 5.16 -36.25 5.30
CA LYS A 89 4.96 -36.98 4.04
C LYS A 89 4.40 -36.05 2.95
N GLN A 90 3.42 -35.21 3.28
CA GLN A 90 2.88 -34.21 2.34
C GLN A 90 3.95 -33.23 1.87
N ILE A 91 4.80 -32.70 2.78
CA ILE A 91 5.93 -31.82 2.44
C ILE A 91 6.86 -32.51 1.44
N LYS A 92 7.29 -33.74 1.75
CA LYS A 92 8.20 -34.50 0.89
C LYS A 92 7.58 -34.77 -0.48
N GLU A 93 6.28 -35.03 -0.54
CA GLU A 93 5.58 -35.27 -1.79
C GLU A 93 5.42 -33.99 -2.63
N PHE A 94 5.16 -32.85 -1.98
CA PHE A 94 5.14 -31.53 -2.62
C PHE A 94 6.49 -31.22 -3.27
N HIS A 95 7.60 -31.28 -2.53
CA HIS A 95 8.94 -31.04 -3.09
C HIS A 95 9.34 -32.05 -4.17
N ARG A 96 8.82 -33.29 -4.11
CA ARG A 96 9.05 -34.27 -5.18
C ARG A 96 8.31 -33.90 -6.47
N LYS A 97 7.08 -33.36 -6.37
CA LYS A 97 6.28 -32.91 -7.52
C LYS A 97 6.81 -31.60 -8.11
N HIS A 98 7.48 -30.79 -7.29
CA HIS A 98 7.99 -29.47 -7.65
C HIS A 98 9.53 -29.38 -7.49
N PRO A 99 10.33 -30.19 -8.23
CA PRO A 99 11.78 -30.30 -8.01
C PRO A 99 12.57 -29.05 -8.43
N ASN A 100 12.02 -28.22 -9.31
CA ASN A 100 12.65 -26.99 -9.80
C ASN A 100 12.05 -25.72 -9.17
N GLU A 101 11.11 -25.87 -8.23
CA GLU A 101 10.49 -24.72 -7.57
C GLU A 101 11.44 -24.21 -6.48
N ILE A 102 12.04 -23.05 -6.73
CA ILE A 102 12.89 -22.37 -5.76
C ILE A 102 11.96 -21.63 -4.80
N CYS A 103 12.02 -21.99 -3.51
CA CYS A 103 11.36 -21.21 -2.48
C CYS A 103 12.08 -19.88 -2.34
N VAL A 104 11.47 -18.80 -2.83
CA VAL A 104 11.99 -17.44 -2.68
C VAL A 104 11.50 -16.91 -1.33
N PRO A 105 12.42 -16.64 -0.37
CA PRO A 105 12.03 -16.05 0.90
C PRO A 105 11.44 -14.66 0.69
N MET A 106 10.51 -14.27 1.55
CA MET A 106 9.91 -12.93 1.51
C MET A 106 10.97 -11.82 1.66
N SER A 107 12.12 -12.09 2.28
CA SER A 107 13.24 -11.12 2.33
C SER A 107 13.69 -10.64 0.96
N VAL A 108 13.69 -11.53 -0.05
CA VAL A 108 14.20 -11.21 -1.39
C VAL A 108 13.32 -10.15 -2.06
N GLU A 109 12.01 -10.23 -1.89
CA GLU A 109 11.06 -9.22 -2.40
C GLU A 109 11.36 -7.83 -1.80
N PHE A 110 11.61 -7.76 -0.49
CA PHE A 110 11.94 -6.49 0.19
C PHE A 110 13.34 -5.96 -0.15
N GLU A 111 14.28 -6.85 -0.46
CA GLU A 111 15.61 -6.48 -0.98
C GLU A 111 15.51 -5.94 -2.41
N GLU A 112 14.69 -6.55 -3.26
CA GLU A 112 14.40 -6.06 -4.62
C GLU A 112 13.74 -4.68 -4.58
N LEU A 113 12.76 -4.47 -3.68
CA LEU A 113 12.16 -3.15 -3.45
C LEU A 113 13.21 -2.09 -3.04
N ALA A 114 14.19 -2.47 -2.23
CA ALA A 114 15.28 -1.57 -1.85
C ALA A 114 16.24 -1.28 -3.01
N ASN A 115 16.55 -2.28 -3.84
CA ASN A 115 17.41 -2.15 -5.01
C ASN A 115 16.77 -1.28 -6.10
N LEU A 116 15.46 -1.41 -6.31
CA LEU A 116 14.69 -0.61 -7.27
C LEU A 116 14.70 0.88 -6.89
N ARG A 117 14.66 1.19 -5.60
CA ARG A 117 14.83 2.58 -5.12
C ARG A 117 16.21 3.15 -5.47
N GLU A 118 17.26 2.33 -5.37
CA GLU A 118 18.65 2.78 -5.62
C GLU A 118 19.01 2.89 -7.11
N ASN A 119 18.25 2.23 -7.99
CA ASN A 119 18.41 2.30 -9.43
C ASN A 119 17.14 2.82 -10.14
N PRO A 120 16.88 4.14 -10.11
CA PRO A 120 15.70 4.75 -10.73
C PRO A 120 15.62 4.62 -12.26
N ALA A 121 16.66 4.07 -12.90
CA ALA A 121 16.70 3.85 -14.36
C ALA A 121 15.77 2.71 -14.80
N GLU A 122 15.41 1.81 -13.88
CA GLU A 122 14.32 0.86 -14.06
C GLU A 122 13.05 1.48 -13.48
N ASP A 123 12.33 2.24 -14.31
CA ASP A 123 11.11 3.02 -14.02
C ASP A 123 9.90 2.12 -13.71
N PHE A 124 10.06 1.18 -12.76
CA PHE A 124 9.04 0.24 -12.30
C PHE A 124 8.33 0.68 -11.02
N THR A 125 8.75 1.77 -10.40
CA THR A 125 7.95 2.41 -9.35
C THR A 125 6.88 3.25 -10.03
N CYS A 126 5.65 2.73 -10.09
CA CYS A 126 4.44 3.43 -10.54
C CYS A 126 4.55 4.94 -10.27
N PRO A 127 4.95 5.76 -11.26
CA PRO A 127 5.20 7.17 -11.02
C PRO A 127 3.88 7.76 -10.55
N VAL A 128 3.95 8.58 -9.50
CA VAL A 128 2.75 9.26 -9.02
C VAL A 128 2.17 10.06 -10.17
N GLU A 129 0.94 9.75 -10.54
CA GLU A 129 0.26 10.38 -11.68
C GLU A 129 -0.08 11.82 -11.31
N PHE A 130 0.79 12.75 -11.71
CA PHE A 130 0.51 14.18 -11.76
C PHE A 130 0.64 14.64 -13.20
N THR A 131 -0.16 15.62 -13.58
CA THR A 131 0.06 16.32 -14.85
C THR A 131 1.28 17.24 -14.74
N ASP A 132 1.85 17.63 -15.89
CA ASP A 132 2.99 18.55 -15.93
C ASP A 132 2.59 19.93 -15.35
N GLU A 133 1.35 20.33 -15.53
CA GLU A 133 0.73 21.56 -15.04
C GLU A 133 0.64 21.58 -13.50
N GLU A 134 0.41 20.42 -12.87
CA GLU A 134 0.39 20.26 -11.41
C GLU A 134 1.80 20.26 -10.81
N GLY A 135 2.82 19.97 -11.61
CA GLY A 135 4.22 20.03 -11.20
C GLY A 135 4.54 19.13 -10.00
N TYR A 136 4.06 17.88 -10.02
CA TYR A 136 4.18 16.90 -8.92
C TYR A 136 3.51 17.34 -7.61
N GLY A 137 2.32 17.91 -7.71
CA GLY A 137 1.54 18.37 -6.55
C GLY A 137 1.96 19.74 -6.01
N LYS A 138 2.79 20.48 -6.76
CA LYS A 138 3.16 21.86 -6.42
C LYS A 138 2.04 22.86 -6.73
N TYR A 139 1.30 22.59 -7.80
CA TYR A 139 0.19 23.39 -8.28
C TYR A 139 -1.04 22.52 -8.44
N LEU A 140 -2.20 23.17 -8.49
CA LEU A 140 -3.46 22.54 -8.85
C LEU A 140 -3.87 23.12 -10.20
N ASP A 141 -4.04 22.28 -11.22
CA ASP A 141 -4.55 22.75 -12.50
C ASP A 141 -6.04 23.07 -12.38
N LEU A 142 -6.34 24.37 -12.43
CA LEU A 142 -7.71 24.90 -12.39
C LEU A 142 -8.17 25.34 -13.78
N HIS A 143 -7.39 25.13 -14.83
CA HIS A 143 -7.73 25.56 -16.18
C HIS A 143 -8.96 24.80 -16.70
N GLU A 144 -9.03 23.49 -16.51
CA GLU A 144 -10.22 22.71 -16.86
C GLU A 144 -11.48 23.17 -16.11
N CYS A 145 -11.32 23.51 -14.83
CA CYS A 145 -12.42 24.03 -14.01
C CYS A 145 -12.88 25.41 -14.53
N TYR A 146 -11.94 26.24 -14.96
CA TYR A 146 -12.21 27.56 -15.54
C TYR A 146 -12.98 27.46 -16.86
N GLU A 147 -12.63 26.53 -17.75
CA GLU A 147 -13.39 26.32 -19.00
C GLU A 147 -14.84 25.90 -18.72
N LYS A 148 -15.04 24.97 -17.79
CA LYS A 148 -16.38 24.56 -17.32
C LYS A 148 -17.12 25.75 -16.69
N TYR A 149 -16.42 26.60 -15.94
CA TYR A 149 -17.00 27.77 -15.29
C TYR A 149 -17.54 28.79 -16.29
N ILE A 150 -16.78 29.12 -17.35
CA ILE A 150 -17.25 30.05 -18.38
C ILE A 150 -18.50 29.51 -19.08
N ASN A 151 -18.62 28.20 -19.25
CA ASN A 151 -19.75 27.55 -19.92
C ASN A 151 -21.01 27.40 -19.03
N LEU A 152 -20.98 27.86 -17.77
CA LEU A 152 -22.15 27.84 -16.89
C LEU A 152 -23.22 28.84 -17.37
N LYS A 153 -24.47 28.39 -17.45
CA LYS A 153 -25.60 29.26 -17.80
C LYS A 153 -25.81 30.35 -16.75
N GLY A 154 -25.84 31.60 -17.18
CA GLY A 154 -26.14 32.77 -16.33
C GLY A 154 -24.94 33.64 -15.98
N ILE A 155 -23.73 33.28 -16.42
CA ILE A 155 -22.55 34.14 -16.33
C ILE A 155 -22.44 34.90 -17.65
N GLU A 156 -22.53 36.23 -17.62
CA GLU A 156 -22.36 37.05 -18.81
C GLU A 156 -20.92 36.89 -19.34
N ASN A 157 -20.78 36.72 -20.66
CA ASN A 157 -19.51 36.61 -21.42
C ASN A 157 -18.62 37.87 -21.34
N THR A 158 -18.69 38.64 -20.26
CA THR A 158 -17.62 39.55 -19.88
C THR A 158 -16.35 38.74 -19.68
N THR A 159 -15.26 39.20 -20.27
CA THR A 159 -13.90 38.64 -20.16
C THR A 159 -13.51 38.42 -18.70
N VAL A 160 -13.92 37.29 -18.12
CA VAL A 160 -13.53 36.89 -16.77
C VAL A 160 -12.09 36.44 -16.91
N VAL A 161 -11.16 37.36 -16.67
CA VAL A 161 -9.74 37.04 -16.64
C VAL A 161 -9.54 35.90 -15.62
N HIS A 162 -8.70 34.91 -15.95
CA HIS A 162 -8.41 33.74 -15.10
C HIS A 162 -8.17 34.12 -13.62
N THR A 163 -7.62 35.31 -13.38
CA THR A 163 -7.41 35.90 -12.04
C THR A 163 -8.69 36.19 -11.25
N LYS A 164 -9.78 36.59 -11.90
CA LYS A 164 -11.10 36.79 -11.26
C LYS A 164 -11.78 35.45 -10.92
N ALA A 165 -11.59 34.42 -11.74
CA ALA A 165 -12.08 33.08 -11.43
C ALA A 165 -11.34 32.49 -10.21
N LEU A 166 -10.02 32.72 -10.12
CA LEU A 166 -9.22 32.38 -8.94
C LEU A 166 -9.60 33.20 -7.69
N GLN A 167 -10.06 34.44 -7.85
CA GLN A 167 -10.64 35.22 -6.75
C GLN A 167 -11.93 34.58 -6.21
N ASN A 168 -12.79 34.05 -7.10
CA ASN A 168 -14.01 33.34 -6.68
C ASN A 168 -13.72 32.03 -5.92
N THR A 169 -12.67 31.28 -6.30
CA THR A 169 -12.25 30.09 -5.53
C THR A 169 -11.63 30.47 -4.18
N THR A 170 -10.94 31.61 -4.09
CA THR A 170 -10.47 32.14 -2.78
C THR A 170 -11.62 32.63 -1.91
N TYR A 171 -12.68 33.24 -2.46
CA TYR A 171 -13.90 33.53 -1.68
C TYR A 171 -14.54 32.25 -1.12
N PHE A 172 -14.49 31.13 -1.86
CA PHE A 172 -14.95 29.84 -1.35
C PHE A 172 -14.13 29.37 -0.15
N SER A 173 -12.81 29.60 -0.15
CA SER A 173 -11.96 29.28 1.01
C SER A 173 -12.27 30.15 2.24
N VAL A 174 -12.62 31.43 2.05
CA VAL A 174 -13.04 32.35 3.13
C VAL A 174 -14.39 31.94 3.71
N ILE A 175 -15.36 31.61 2.85
CA ILE A 175 -16.70 31.17 3.26
C ILE A 175 -16.65 29.81 3.97
N LEU A 176 -15.83 28.86 3.51
CA LEU A 176 -15.63 27.58 4.19
C LEU A 176 -14.99 27.75 5.58
N PHE A 177 -14.03 28.66 5.72
CA PHE A 177 -13.43 28.97 7.03
C PHE A 177 -14.47 29.57 7.99
N GLU A 178 -15.33 30.46 7.52
CA GLU A 178 -16.41 31.06 8.34
C GLU A 178 -17.52 30.07 8.71
N ILE A 179 -17.80 29.07 7.86
CA ILE A 179 -18.85 28.05 8.13
C ILE A 179 -18.35 26.95 9.08
N PHE A 180 -17.05 26.61 9.06
CA PHE A 180 -16.49 25.55 9.89
C PHE A 180 -15.89 26.03 11.23
N GLU A 181 -15.84 27.34 11.49
CA GLU A 181 -15.46 27.92 12.79
C GLU A 181 -16.65 28.19 13.75
N TYR A 182 -17.84 27.64 13.49
CA TYR A 182 -18.99 27.67 14.42
C TYR A 182 -19.54 26.27 14.76
#